data_AF-A0A645J6H7-F1
#
_entry.id   AF-A0A645J6H7-F1
#
_cell.length_a   1.000
_cell.length_b   1.000
_cell.length_c   1.000
_cell.angle_alpha   90.00
_cell.angle_beta   90.00
_cell.angle_gamma   90.00
#
_symmetry.space_group_name_H-M   'P 1'
#
loop_
_entity.id
_entity.type
_entity.pdbx_description
1 polymer ?
#
loop_
_entity_poly.entity_id
_entity_poly.type
_entity_poly.pdbx_seq_one_letter_code
_entity_poly.pdbx_strand_id
1 'polypeptide(L)'
;MLFRNYARIVNAAKTGVQLDLEERLLQRAQASYVPKLTGFHASELLRATAASGTFRSNPIERVFRDIHQGRSHIANNTDAYVRAYGSQVLGIPNQEPFV
;
A
#
# COMPACT_ATOMS: atom_id res chain seq x y z
N MET A 1 -3.54 0.40 15.04
CA MET A 1 -3.15 1.31 13.93
C MET A 1 -4.03 1.18 12.68
N LEU A 2 -4.48 -0.02 12.28
CA LEU A 2 -5.35 -0.22 11.10
C LEU A 2 -6.70 0.53 11.22
N PHE A 3 -7.44 0.31 12.30
CA PHE A 3 -8.79 0.88 12.47
C PHE A 3 -8.83 2.40 12.45
N ARG A 4 -7.75 3.08 12.86
CA ARG A 4 -7.66 4.54 12.82
C ARG A 4 -7.67 5.05 11.37
N ASN A 5 -6.86 4.46 10.50
CA ASN A 5 -6.72 4.93 9.12
C ASN A 5 -7.98 4.62 8.29
N TYR A 6 -8.65 3.50 8.56
CA TYR A 6 -9.90 3.11 7.88
C TYR A 6 -11.17 3.72 8.50
N ALA A 7 -11.11 4.32 9.70
CA ALA A 7 -12.28 4.82 10.41
C ALA A 7 -13.13 5.76 9.54
N ARG A 8 -12.47 6.65 8.79
CA ARG A 8 -13.16 7.61 7.91
C ARG A 8 -13.87 6.92 6.74
N ILE A 9 -13.20 5.98 6.04
CA ILE A 9 -13.83 5.19 4.96
C ILE A 9 -15.01 4.40 5.50
N VAL A 10 -14.84 3.72 6.63
CA VAL A 10 -15.88 2.88 7.22
C VAL A 10 -17.09 3.72 7.64
N ASN A 11 -16.87 4.91 8.20
CA ASN A 11 -17.95 5.82 8.52
C ASN A 11 -18.69 6.28 7.24
N ALA A 12 -17.97 6.73 6.22
CA ALA A 12 -18.53 7.15 4.94
C ALA A 12 -19.37 6.05 4.27
N ALA A 13 -18.86 4.82 4.27
CA ALA A 13 -19.57 3.65 3.76
C ALA A 13 -20.87 3.34 4.54
N LYS A 14 -20.86 3.52 5.87
CA LYS A 14 -22.03 3.29 6.73
C LYS A 14 -23.10 4.38 6.62
N THR A 15 -22.70 5.63 6.39
CA THR A 15 -23.60 6.79 6.37
C THR A 15 -24.02 7.20 4.96
N GLY A 16 -23.42 6.60 3.92
CA GLY A 16 -23.66 6.97 2.52
C GLY A 16 -23.00 8.29 2.12
N VAL A 17 -22.15 8.86 2.97
CA VAL A 17 -21.38 10.07 2.66
C VAL A 17 -20.34 9.73 1.59
N GLN A 18 -20.32 10.50 0.50
CA GLN A 18 -19.28 10.39 -0.51
C GLN A 18 -18.02 11.12 -0.03
N LEU A 19 -16.88 10.44 -0.13
CA LEU A 19 -15.58 11.05 0.14
C LEU A 19 -15.24 12.00 -1.02
N ASP A 20 -14.70 13.16 -0.68
CA ASP A 20 -14.16 14.06 -1.70
C ASP A 20 -12.91 13.48 -2.37
N LEU A 21 -12.41 14.16 -3.42
CA LEU A 21 -11.25 13.71 -4.17
C LEU A 21 -10.00 13.61 -3.29
N GLU A 22 -9.77 14.57 -2.39
CA GLU A 22 -8.58 14.60 -1.55
C GLU A 22 -8.59 13.44 -0.55
N GLU A 23 -9.74 13.17 0.08
CA GLU A 23 -9.93 12.04 0.97
C GLU A 23 -9.71 10.71 0.23
N ARG A 24 -10.24 10.56 -0.99
CA ARG A 24 -10.01 9.35 -1.81
C ARG A 24 -8.53 9.17 -2.17
N LEU A 25 -7.85 10.26 -2.55
CA LEU A 25 -6.42 10.26 -2.84
C LEU A 25 -5.57 9.89 -1.62
N LEU A 26 -5.89 10.46 -0.45
CA LEU A 26 -5.22 10.13 0.81
C LEU A 26 -5.34 8.63 1.11
N GLN A 27 -6.55 8.09 0.96
CA GLN A 27 -6.80 6.68 1.22
C GLN A 27 -6.05 5.77 0.24
N ARG A 28 -5.97 6.15 -1.04
CA ARG A 28 -5.18 5.43 -2.04
C ARG A 28 -3.68 5.47 -1.75
N ALA A 29 -3.16 6.63 -1.36
CA ALA A 29 -1.76 6.81 -0.96
C ALA A 29 -1.43 5.94 0.27
N GLN A 30 -2.29 5.94 1.30
CA GLN A 30 -2.11 5.13 2.50
C GLN A 30 -2.18 3.62 2.20
N ALA A 31 -3.15 3.19 1.39
CA ALA A 31 -3.31 1.78 1.01
C ALA A 31 -2.11 1.26 0.21
N SER A 32 -1.61 2.05 -0.75
CA SER A 32 -0.45 1.67 -1.56
C SER A 32 0.87 1.67 -0.79
N TYR A 33 0.95 2.32 0.37
CA TYR A 33 2.14 2.31 1.23
C TYR A 33 2.34 0.97 1.96
N VAL A 34 1.24 0.31 2.35
CA VAL A 34 1.26 -0.99 3.04
C VAL A 34 2.10 -2.05 2.30
N PRO A 35 1.87 -2.35 1.00
CA PRO A 35 2.66 -3.36 0.28
C PRO A 35 4.13 -2.98 0.12
N LYS A 36 4.49 -1.69 0.09
CA LYS A 36 5.91 -1.24 0.09
C LYS A 36 6.57 -1.53 1.43
N LEU A 37 5.89 -1.23 2.54
CA LEU A 37 6.38 -1.50 3.89
C LEU A 37 6.48 -3.00 4.17
N THR A 38 5.48 -3.80 3.78
CA THR A 38 5.55 -5.26 3.95
C THR A 38 6.64 -5.89 3.10
N GLY A 39 6.86 -5.39 1.88
CA GLY A 39 7.99 -5.80 1.04
C GLY A 39 9.34 -5.55 1.70
N PHE A 40 9.53 -4.37 2.32
CA PHE A 40 10.73 -4.05 3.07
C PHE A 40 10.96 -5.03 4.24
N HIS A 41 9.94 -5.26 5.07
CA HIS A 41 10.07 -6.17 6.21
C HIS A 41 10.22 -7.64 5.80
N ALA A 42 9.59 -8.08 4.71
CA ALA A 42 9.80 -9.41 4.15
C ALA A 42 11.26 -9.62 3.70
N SER A 43 11.87 -8.60 3.09
CA SER A 43 13.29 -8.62 2.75
C SER A 43 14.19 -8.70 3.97
N GLU A 44 13.88 -7.95 5.04
CA GLU A 44 14.65 -8.02 6.30
C GLU A 44 14.52 -9.40 6.97
N LEU A 45 13.34 -10.01 6.94
CA LEU A 45 13.13 -11.37 7.45
C LEU A 45 13.92 -12.40 6.64
N LEU A 46 13.90 -12.31 5.30
CA LEU A 46 14.71 -13.18 4.45
C LEU A 46 16.20 -13.02 4.77
N ARG A 47 16.69 -11.77 4.89
CA ARG A 47 18.09 -11.47 5.25
C ARG A 47 18.49 -12.12 6.57
N ALA A 48 17.61 -12.10 7.58
CA ALA A 48 17.88 -12.70 8.89
C ALA A 48 18.03 -14.24 8.85
N THR A 49 17.52 -14.91 7.81
CA THR A 49 17.58 -16.37 7.67
C THR A 49 18.82 -16.87 6.90
N ALA A 50 19.63 -15.95 6.37
CA ALA A 50 20.80 -16.25 5.53
C ALA A 50 20.44 -17.24 4.39
N ALA A 51 21.34 -18.17 4.05
CA ALA A 51 21.12 -19.14 2.98
C ALA A 51 19.89 -20.04 3.21
N SER A 52 19.55 -20.33 4.46
CA SER A 52 18.42 -21.21 4.79
C SER A 52 17.06 -20.66 4.34
N GLY A 53 16.94 -19.34 4.16
CA GLY A 53 15.75 -18.68 3.62
C GLY A 53 15.43 -19.02 2.17
N THR A 54 16.41 -19.55 1.43
CA THR A 54 16.24 -19.92 0.02
C THR A 54 15.67 -21.33 -0.18
N PHE A 55 15.61 -22.14 0.87
CA PHE A 55 15.10 -23.49 0.79
C PHE A 55 13.58 -23.49 0.70
N ARG A 56 13.01 -24.30 -0.20
CA ARG A 56 11.55 -24.45 -0.32
C ARG A 56 10.85 -24.97 0.93
N SER A 57 11.60 -25.60 1.85
CA SER A 57 11.12 -26.03 3.16
C SER A 57 11.01 -24.88 4.16
N ASN A 58 11.68 -23.75 3.91
CA ASN A 58 11.58 -22.56 4.74
C ASN A 58 10.40 -21.69 4.25
N PRO A 59 9.38 -21.41 5.09
CA PRO A 59 8.19 -20.68 4.67
C PRO A 59 8.47 -19.26 4.19
N ILE A 60 9.58 -18.64 4.61
CA ILE A 60 9.93 -17.28 4.18
C ILE A 60 10.18 -17.20 2.66
N GLU A 61 10.64 -18.28 2.03
CA GLU A 61 10.90 -18.35 0.59
C GLU A 61 9.65 -18.01 -0.21
N ARG A 62 8.52 -18.66 0.14
CA ARG A 62 7.23 -18.45 -0.51
C ARG A 62 6.65 -17.09 -0.19
N VAL A 63 6.64 -16.72 1.10
CA VAL A 63 6.08 -15.44 1.55
C VAL A 63 6.80 -14.26 0.88
N PHE A 64 8.13 -14.31 0.78
CA PHE A 64 8.92 -13.29 0.12
C PHE A 64 8.53 -13.13 -1.35
N ARG A 65 8.47 -14.23 -2.11
CA ARG A 65 8.11 -14.20 -3.54
C ARG A 65 6.68 -13.70 -3.74
N ASP A 66 5.73 -14.20 -2.96
CA ASP A 66 4.32 -13.87 -3.11
C ASP A 66 4.06 -12.38 -2.82
N ILE A 67 4.73 -11.81 -1.79
CA ILE A 67 4.68 -10.37 -1.50
C ILE A 67 5.28 -9.56 -2.65
N HIS A 68 6.47 -9.93 -3.13
CA HIS A 68 7.14 -9.19 -4.20
C HIS A 68 6.37 -9.26 -5.53
N GLN A 69 5.74 -10.39 -5.82
CA GLN A 69 4.85 -10.52 -6.97
C GLN A 69 3.60 -9.66 -6.80
N GLY A 70 2.94 -9.69 -5.62
CA GLY A 70 1.77 -8.86 -5.34
C GLY A 70 2.07 -7.36 -5.47
N ARG A 71 3.27 -6.92 -5.07
CA ARG A 71 3.72 -5.53 -5.20
C ARG A 71 3.79 -5.02 -6.64
N SER A 72 3.89 -5.91 -7.64
CA SER A 72 3.92 -5.53 -9.06
C SER A 72 2.57 -5.01 -9.57
N HIS A 73 1.47 -5.27 -8.86
CA HIS A 73 0.15 -4.78 -9.24
C HIS A 73 0.11 -3.25 -9.19
N ILE A 74 -0.47 -2.60 -10.22
CA ILE A 74 -0.48 -1.13 -10.34
C ILE A 74 -1.04 -0.43 -9.10
N ALA A 75 -2.03 -1.02 -8.45
CA ALA A 75 -2.62 -0.51 -7.21
C ALA A 75 -1.64 -0.40 -6.02
N ASN A 76 -0.51 -1.09 -6.09
CA ASN A 76 0.51 -1.13 -5.05
C ASN A 76 1.69 -0.19 -5.36
N ASN A 77 1.59 0.64 -6.41
CA ASN A 77 2.60 1.64 -6.75
C ASN A 77 2.51 2.86 -5.79
N THR A 78 3.21 2.77 -4.66
CA THR A 78 3.25 3.84 -3.65
C THR A 78 3.70 5.18 -4.22
N ASP A 79 4.72 5.17 -5.08
CA ASP A 79 5.33 6.43 -5.55
C ASP A 79 4.37 7.17 -6.48
N ALA A 80 3.53 6.46 -7.25
CA ALA A 80 2.46 7.05 -8.03
C ALA A 80 1.40 7.72 -7.14
N TYR A 81 0.84 6.98 -6.18
CA TYR A 81 -0.30 7.46 -5.41
C TYR A 81 0.06 8.49 -4.34
N VAL A 82 1.25 8.39 -3.72
CA VAL A 82 1.74 9.43 -2.81
C VAL A 82 2.01 10.73 -3.57
N ARG A 83 2.53 10.65 -4.80
CA ARG A 83 2.70 11.83 -5.65
C ARG A 83 1.36 12.45 -6.05
N ALA A 84 0.39 11.64 -6.46
CA ALA A 84 -0.95 12.13 -6.82
C ALA A 84 -1.63 12.86 -5.65
N TYR A 85 -1.58 12.28 -4.44
CA TYR A 85 -2.06 12.94 -3.23
C TYR A 85 -1.31 14.23 -2.92
N GLY A 86 0.03 14.20 -2.96
CA GLY A 86 0.86 15.38 -2.71
C GLY A 86 0.59 16.51 -3.71
N SER A 87 0.41 16.20 -4.99
CA SER A 87 0.03 17.16 -6.02
C SER A 87 -1.31 17.84 -5.69
N GLN A 88 -2.33 17.06 -5.32
CA GLN A 88 -3.63 17.61 -4.92
C GLN A 88 -3.52 18.56 -3.73
N VAL A 89 -2.80 18.17 -2.67
CA VAL A 89 -2.60 18.99 -1.46
C VAL A 89 -1.87 20.30 -1.78
N LEU A 90 -0.98 20.30 -2.77
CA LEU A 90 -0.26 21.49 -3.24
C LEU A 90 -1.04 22.33 -4.27
N GLY A 91 -2.30 21.98 -4.56
CA GLY A 91 -3.15 22.69 -5.53
C GLY A 91 -2.79 22.41 -7.00
N ILE A 92 -2.01 21.37 -7.27
CA ILE A 92 -1.69 20.92 -8.63
C ILE A 92 -2.80 19.97 -9.10
N PRO A 93 -3.39 20.18 -10.29
CA PRO A 93 -4.46 19.31 -10.79
C PRO A 93 -4.06 17.83 -10.82
N ASN A 94 -4.85 16.97 -10.17
CA ASN A 94 -4.63 15.53 -10.17
C ASN A 94 -4.79 14.94 -11.58
N GLN A 95 -3.85 14.09 -11.99
CA GLN A 95 -3.87 13.35 -13.26
C GLN A 95 -4.13 11.85 -13.06
N GLU A 96 -4.31 11.39 -11.81
CA GLU A 96 -4.49 9.97 -11.48
C GLU A 96 -5.92 9.50 -11.80
N PRO A 97 -6.13 8.61 -12.79
CA PRO A 97 -7.45 8.21 -13.23
C PRO A 97 -8.10 7.12 -12.36
N PHE A 98 -7.34 6.47 -11.45
CA PHE A 98 -7.82 5.33 -10.65
C PHE A 98 -8.21 5.70 -9.21
N VAL A 99 -8.57 6.96 -8.96
CA VAL A 99 -8.94 7.47 -7.63
C VAL A 99 -10.37 7.93 -7.54
#